data_AF-A0A7M3Z8F8-F1
#
_entry.id   AF-A0A7M3Z8F8-F1
#
_cell.length_a   1.000
_cell.length_b   1.000
_cell.length_c   1.000
_cell.angle_alpha   90.00
_cell.angle_beta   90.00
_cell.angle_gamma   90.00
#
_symmetry.space_group_name_H-M   'P 1'
#
loop_
_entity.id
_entity.type
_entity.pdbx_description
1 polymer ?
#
loop_
_entity_poly.entity_id
_entity_poly.type
_entity_poly.pdbx_seq_one_letter_code
_entity_poly.pdbx_strand_id
1 'polypeptide(L)'
;MASYNADSLANKDGYRGLIQMPGATIEQILHWTLESLPDEILIGLDADNKRPHLAEVDDAFQGAEYEDGMFAGEGYVLDDATIVNRGDSFSVHHVPEEWTDGIFTESRGPRGGRFIHWLHT
;
A
#
# COMPACT_ATOMS: atom_id res chain seq x y z
N MET A 1 -11.23 14.66 -9.21
CA MET A 1 -10.90 13.22 -9.26
C MET A 1 -11.37 12.54 -10.54
N ALA A 2 -12.60 12.78 -11.05
CA ALA A 2 -13.10 12.10 -12.26
C ALA A 2 -12.19 12.22 -13.50
N SER A 3 -11.66 13.41 -13.81
CA SER A 3 -10.70 13.58 -14.93
C SER A 3 -9.42 12.79 -14.69
N TYR A 4 -8.81 12.93 -13.52
CA TYR A 4 -7.58 12.21 -13.16
C TYR A 4 -7.75 10.69 -13.27
N ASN A 5 -8.88 10.15 -12.78
CA ASN A 5 -9.15 8.71 -12.87
C ASN A 5 -9.34 8.26 -14.31
N ALA A 6 -9.99 9.06 -15.15
CA ALA A 6 -10.14 8.78 -16.58
C ALA A 6 -8.79 8.82 -17.30
N ASP A 7 -7.96 9.81 -17.00
CA ASP A 7 -6.61 9.95 -17.57
C ASP A 7 -5.70 8.81 -17.12
N SER A 8 -5.74 8.43 -15.84
CA SER A 8 -4.99 7.28 -15.31
C SER A 8 -5.44 5.98 -15.97
N LEU A 9 -6.75 5.76 -16.13
CA LEU A 9 -7.29 4.59 -16.82
C LEU A 9 -6.86 4.55 -18.30
N ALA A 10 -6.84 5.69 -18.98
CA ALA A 10 -6.36 5.79 -20.37
C ALA A 10 -4.85 5.46 -20.49
N ASN A 11 -4.08 5.67 -19.41
CA ASN A 11 -2.65 5.37 -19.34
C ASN A 11 -2.34 4.05 -18.62
N LYS A 12 -3.34 3.18 -18.39
CA LYS A 12 -3.16 1.96 -17.59
C LYS A 12 -2.06 1.04 -18.11
N ASP A 13 -1.80 1.09 -19.42
CA ASP A 13 -0.81 0.26 -20.10
C ASP A 13 0.62 0.46 -19.58
N GLY A 14 0.93 1.59 -18.94
CA GLY A 14 2.24 1.86 -18.33
C GLY A 14 2.36 1.49 -16.86
N TYR A 15 1.34 0.90 -16.23
CA TYR A 15 1.42 0.45 -14.84
C TYR A 15 1.89 -1.01 -14.77
N ARG A 16 3.01 -1.23 -14.07
CA ARG A 16 3.63 -2.56 -13.94
C ARG A 16 3.01 -3.46 -12.87
N GLY A 17 2.18 -2.89 -11.99
CA GLY A 17 1.56 -3.62 -10.89
C GLY A 17 0.22 -2.99 -10.51
N LEU A 18 -0.63 -3.78 -9.86
CA LEU A 18 -1.97 -3.40 -9.48
C LEU A 18 -2.21 -3.69 -8.00
N ILE A 19 -2.81 -2.75 -7.28
CA ILE A 19 -3.19 -2.89 -5.88
C ILE A 19 -4.70 -2.66 -5.78
N GLN A 20 -5.42 -3.56 -5.11
CA GLN A 20 -6.80 -3.34 -4.73
C GLN A 20 -6.88 -2.98 -3.24
N MET A 21 -7.50 -1.84 -2.91
CA MET A 21 -7.68 -1.37 -1.52
C MET A 21 -9.17 -1.06 -1.27
N PRO A 22 -9.75 -1.45 -0.13
CA PRO A 22 -11.10 -1.05 0.23
C PRO A 22 -11.23 0.47 0.37
N GLY A 23 -12.37 1.01 -0.09
CA GLY A 23 -12.68 2.44 0.02
C GLY A 23 -12.63 2.98 1.45
N ALA A 24 -13.07 2.18 2.43
CA ALA A 24 -13.00 2.54 3.84
C ALA A 24 -11.55 2.68 4.35
N THR A 25 -10.63 1.85 3.85
CA THR A 25 -9.21 1.92 4.23
C THR A 25 -8.58 3.23 3.72
N ILE A 26 -8.81 3.59 2.45
CA ILE A 26 -8.28 4.86 1.91
C ILE A 26 -8.93 6.08 2.58
N GLU A 27 -10.23 6.02 2.90
CA GLU A 27 -10.91 7.07 3.66
C GLU A 27 -10.27 7.27 5.03
N GLN A 28 -10.00 6.18 5.75
CA GLN A 28 -9.37 6.22 7.06
C GLN A 28 -7.95 6.81 7.01
N ILE A 29 -7.17 6.42 5.99
CA ILE A 29 -5.83 6.98 5.74
C ILE A 29 -5.92 8.49 5.53
N LEU A 30 -6.80 8.95 4.63
CA LEU A 30 -6.98 10.37 4.35
C LEU A 30 -7.40 11.15 5.59
N HIS A 31 -8.28 10.58 6.42
CA HIS A 31 -8.69 11.20 7.66
C HIS A 31 -7.51 11.39 8.62
N TRP A 32 -6.70 10.35 8.83
CA TRP A 32 -5.52 10.42 9.68
C TRP A 32 -4.47 11.41 9.16
N THR A 33 -4.24 11.46 7.85
CA THR A 33 -3.34 12.46 7.24
C THR A 33 -3.79 13.87 7.57
N LEU A 34 -5.08 14.17 7.41
CA LEU A 34 -5.62 15.50 7.70
C LEU A 34 -5.59 15.85 9.20
N GLU A 35 -5.88 14.89 10.08
CA GLU A 35 -5.80 15.06 11.54
C GLU A 35 -4.37 15.21 12.06
N SER A 36 -3.40 14.72 11.30
CA SER A 36 -2.00 14.72 11.72
C SER A 36 -1.25 15.99 11.35
N LEU A 37 -1.80 16.82 10.46
CA LEU A 37 -1.19 18.10 10.08
C LEU A 37 -0.82 18.95 11.32
N PRO A 38 0.40 19.53 11.37
CA PRO A 38 1.40 19.60 10.30
C PRO A 38 2.40 18.42 10.28
N ASP A 39 2.18 17.39 11.10
CA ASP A 39 3.06 16.24 11.21
C ASP A 39 2.88 15.30 10.02
N GLU A 40 3.93 14.52 9.73
CA GLU A 40 3.90 13.36 8.86
C GLU A 40 3.51 12.11 9.65
N ILE A 41 2.86 11.16 8.99
CA ILE A 41 2.56 9.84 9.56
C ILE A 41 3.13 8.72 8.70
N LEU A 42 3.57 7.66 9.37
CA LEU A 42 3.94 6.40 8.74
C LEU A 42 2.81 5.41 8.95
N ILE A 43 2.32 4.86 7.85
CA ILE A 43 1.23 3.90 7.84
C ILE A 43 1.77 2.56 7.33
N GLY A 44 1.47 1.49 8.08
CA GLY A 44 1.70 0.12 7.67
C GLY A 44 0.44 -0.50 7.07
N LEU A 45 0.62 -1.27 6.00
CA LEU A 45 -0.43 -1.97 5.26
C LEU A 45 0.01 -3.41 4.98
N ASP A 46 -0.88 -4.36 5.20
CA ASP A 46 -0.68 -5.78 4.86
C ASP A 46 -1.66 -6.20 3.77
N ALA A 47 -1.40 -7.33 3.10
CA ALA A 47 -2.33 -7.93 2.17
C ALA A 47 -3.16 -9.01 2.88
N ASP A 48 -4.48 -9.04 2.67
CA ASP A 48 -5.31 -10.11 3.18
C ASP A 48 -5.22 -11.34 2.26
N ASN A 49 -4.35 -12.28 2.61
CA ASN A 49 -4.14 -13.54 1.90
C ASN A 49 -5.40 -14.44 1.79
N LYS A 50 -6.52 -14.07 2.43
CA LYS A 50 -7.82 -14.76 2.30
C LYS A 50 -8.75 -14.07 1.30
N ARG A 51 -8.40 -12.87 0.84
CA ARG A 51 -9.18 -12.04 -0.07
C ARG A 51 -8.38 -11.77 -1.34
N PRO A 52 -8.43 -12.70 -2.32
CA PRO A 52 -7.83 -12.43 -3.62
C PRO A 52 -8.48 -11.21 -4.27
N HIS A 53 -7.76 -10.61 -5.20
CA HIS A 53 -8.27 -9.59 -6.09
C HIS A 53 -9.58 -10.01 -6.78
N LEU A 54 -10.41 -9.02 -7.07
CA LEU A 54 -11.54 -9.19 -7.97
C LEU A 54 -11.00 -9.27 -9.41
N ALA A 55 -11.21 -10.41 -10.07
CA ALA A 55 -10.69 -10.66 -11.41
C ALA A 55 -11.22 -9.63 -12.43
N GLU A 56 -12.48 -9.19 -12.30
CA GLU A 56 -13.04 -8.16 -13.18
C GLU A 56 -12.35 -6.80 -13.06
N VAL A 57 -11.72 -6.51 -11.90
CA VAL A 57 -10.94 -5.29 -11.70
C VAL A 57 -9.55 -5.47 -12.29
N ASP A 58 -8.93 -6.63 -12.11
CA ASP A 58 -7.64 -6.93 -12.74
C ASP A 58 -7.75 -6.82 -14.26
N ASP A 59 -8.75 -7.45 -14.88
CA ASP A 59 -8.99 -7.39 -16.33
C ASP A 59 -9.20 -5.95 -16.83
N ALA A 60 -9.89 -5.11 -16.04
CA ALA A 60 -10.18 -3.74 -16.41
C ALA A 60 -8.94 -2.82 -16.31
N PHE A 61 -8.10 -3.01 -15.30
CA PHE A 61 -7.04 -2.06 -14.93
C PHE A 61 -5.61 -2.55 -15.21
N GLN A 62 -5.38 -3.84 -15.47
CA GLN A 62 -4.06 -4.32 -15.91
C GLN A 62 -3.74 -3.80 -17.31
N GLY A 63 -2.47 -3.43 -17.47
CA GLY A 63 -1.92 -2.83 -18.67
C GLY A 63 -0.95 -3.73 -19.42
N ALA A 64 -0.53 -3.31 -20.61
CA ALA A 64 0.47 -4.03 -21.40
C ALA A 64 1.82 -4.26 -20.69
N GLU A 65 2.24 -3.35 -19.80
CA GLU A 65 3.50 -3.47 -19.04
C GLU A 65 3.35 -4.20 -17.69
N TYR A 66 2.18 -4.78 -17.40
CA TYR A 66 1.97 -5.55 -16.17
C TYR A 66 2.95 -6.74 -16.06
N GLU A 67 3.51 -6.95 -14.88
CA GLU A 67 4.39 -8.06 -14.55
C GLU A 67 4.00 -8.68 -13.20
N ASP A 68 3.89 -10.01 -13.16
CA ASP A 68 3.53 -10.75 -11.94
C ASP A 68 4.72 -10.90 -10.99
N GLY A 69 4.44 -10.95 -9.68
CA GLY A 69 5.43 -11.15 -8.63
C GLY A 69 6.34 -9.93 -8.37
N MET A 70 5.86 -8.72 -8.66
CA MET A 70 6.59 -7.47 -8.48
C MET A 70 6.70 -7.05 -7.01
N PHE A 71 5.77 -7.50 -6.15
CA PHE A 71 5.80 -7.22 -4.72
C PHE A 71 5.15 -8.35 -3.90
N ALA A 72 5.51 -8.44 -2.61
CA ALA A 72 4.88 -9.38 -1.71
C ALA A 72 3.41 -9.01 -1.47
N GLY A 73 2.52 -9.99 -1.36
CA GLY A 73 1.08 -9.75 -1.22
C GLY A 73 0.36 -9.40 -2.53
N GLU A 74 1.05 -9.44 -3.68
CA GLU A 74 0.43 -9.25 -4.99
C GLU A 74 -0.70 -10.27 -5.25
N GLY A 75 -1.78 -9.80 -5.89
CA GLY A 75 -2.98 -10.58 -6.17
C GLY A 75 -3.97 -10.68 -5.01
N TYR A 76 -3.69 -10.02 -3.88
CA TYR A 76 -4.57 -9.96 -2.71
C TYR A 76 -4.93 -8.52 -2.34
N VAL A 77 -6.16 -8.33 -1.87
CA VAL A 77 -6.67 -7.03 -1.47
C VAL A 77 -5.93 -6.56 -0.21
N LEU A 78 -5.57 -5.28 -0.16
CA LEU A 78 -4.99 -4.68 1.05
C LEU A 78 -5.98 -4.72 2.23
N ASP A 79 -5.46 -5.04 3.40
CA ASP A 79 -6.19 -5.09 4.64
C ASP A 79 -6.24 -3.70 5.33
N ASP A 80 -6.66 -3.67 6.59
CA ASP A 80 -6.72 -2.48 7.42
C ASP A 80 -5.36 -1.77 7.56
N ALA A 81 -5.40 -0.44 7.46
CA ALA A 81 -4.25 0.42 7.67
C ALA A 81 -3.96 0.58 9.16
N THR A 82 -2.68 0.68 9.53
CA THR A 82 -2.25 0.96 10.91
C THR A 82 -1.32 2.16 10.95
N ILE A 83 -1.61 3.17 11.77
CA ILE A 83 -0.63 4.22 12.09
C ILE A 83 0.51 3.57 12.89
N VAL A 84 1.69 3.63 12.32
CA VAL A 84 2.92 3.10 12.90
C VAL A 84 3.69 4.19 13.63
N ASN A 85 3.79 5.38 13.04
CA ASN A 85 4.52 6.50 13.62
C ASN A 85 3.88 7.84 13.24
N ARG A 86 4.17 8.87 14.03
CA ARG A 86 3.77 10.26 13.78
C ARG A 86 4.88 11.18 14.25
N GLY A 87 5.28 12.13 13.43
CA GLY A 87 6.28 13.13 13.78
C GLY A 87 6.63 14.03 12.62
N ASP A 88 7.73 14.76 12.74
CA ASP A 88 8.27 15.50 11.61
C ASP A 88 8.91 14.57 10.56
N SER A 89 9.27 15.15 9.42
CA SER A 89 9.92 14.44 8.32
C SER A 89 11.24 13.75 8.69
N PHE A 90 11.80 14.02 9.87
CA PHE A 90 13.03 13.39 10.34
C PHE A 90 12.72 12.19 11.26
N SER A 91 11.83 12.39 12.23
CA SER A 91 11.48 11.40 13.25
C SER A 91 10.53 10.32 12.73
N VAL A 92 9.71 10.60 11.72
CA VAL A 92 8.73 9.65 11.20
C VAL A 92 9.37 8.41 10.57
N HIS A 93 10.59 8.55 10.03
CA HIS A 93 11.35 7.44 9.41
C HIS A 93 12.03 6.53 10.44
N HIS A 94 12.14 6.94 11.71
CA HIS A 94 12.77 6.15 12.75
C HIS A 94 11.77 5.16 13.36
N VAL A 95 11.61 4.01 12.71
CA VAL A 95 10.94 2.85 13.32
C VAL A 95 11.91 2.08 14.22
N PRO A 96 11.46 1.50 15.35
CA PRO A 96 12.30 0.69 16.21
C PRO A 96 12.99 -0.44 15.44
N GLU A 97 14.30 -0.65 15.65
CA GLU A 97 15.09 -1.71 14.98
C GLU A 97 14.50 -3.11 15.21
N GLU A 98 13.82 -3.33 16.34
CA GLU A 98 13.11 -4.58 16.66
C GLU A 98 11.93 -4.91 15.71
N TRP A 99 11.45 -3.95 14.91
CA TRP A 99 10.44 -4.17 13.85
C TRP A 99 11.07 -4.47 12.49
N THR A 100 12.39 -4.34 12.38
CA THR A 100 13.20 -4.68 11.20
C THR A 100 14.05 -5.94 11.41
N ASP A 101 14.21 -6.40 12.66
CA ASP A 101 15.03 -7.56 12.99
C ASP A 101 14.22 -8.85 13.15
N GLY A 102 14.43 -9.76 12.20
CA GLY A 102 14.45 -11.20 12.45
C GLY A 102 13.10 -11.90 12.59
N ILE A 103 12.42 -12.16 11.47
CA ILE A 103 11.71 -13.41 11.10
C ILE A 103 11.41 -13.28 9.59
N PHE A 104 12.43 -13.51 8.76
CA PHE A 104 12.31 -13.39 7.31
C PHE A 104 11.69 -14.66 6.72
N THR A 105 10.48 -14.53 6.20
CA THR A 105 9.87 -15.48 5.26
C THR A 105 9.70 -14.78 3.92
N GLU A 106 9.84 -15.52 2.82
CA GLU A 106 9.72 -15.01 1.44
C GLU A 106 8.38 -14.29 1.16
N SER A 107 7.39 -14.42 2.05
CA SER A 107 6.08 -13.79 1.99
C SER A 107 6.00 -12.33 2.45
N ARG A 108 7.07 -11.73 3.03
CA ARG A 108 7.00 -10.39 3.68
C ARG A 108 7.77 -9.25 2.99
N GLY A 109 8.29 -9.48 1.79
CA GLY A 109 8.98 -8.45 1.00
C GLY A 109 10.39 -8.09 1.53
N PRO A 110 11.13 -7.23 0.79
CA PRO A 110 12.58 -7.09 0.90
C PRO A 110 13.11 -6.42 2.19
N ARG A 111 12.25 -6.03 3.14
CA ARG A 111 12.66 -5.37 4.39
C ARG A 111 12.26 -6.10 5.68
N GLY A 112 11.56 -7.24 5.60
CA GLY A 112 11.17 -8.03 6.78
C GLY A 112 10.40 -7.25 7.85
N GLY A 113 9.76 -6.14 7.47
CA GLY A 113 8.98 -5.30 8.37
C GLY A 113 7.70 -5.99 8.83
N ARG A 114 7.09 -5.46 9.90
CA ARG A 114 5.77 -5.92 10.37
C ARG A 114 4.69 -5.87 9.28
N PHE A 115 4.81 -4.94 8.32
CA PHE A 115 3.87 -4.70 7.23
C PHE A 115 4.55 -4.89 5.87
N ILE A 116 3.80 -5.39 4.90
CA ILE A 116 4.25 -5.62 3.52
C ILE A 116 4.41 -4.30 2.77
N HIS A 117 3.49 -3.37 2.98
CA HIS A 117 3.48 -2.05 2.35
C HIS A 117 3.58 -0.94 3.39
N TRP A 118 4.19 0.16 2.98
CA TRP A 118 4.42 1.34 3.82
C TRP A 118 4.01 2.58 3.04
N LEU A 119 3.29 3.49 3.72
CA LEU A 119 2.84 4.75 3.15
C LEU A 119 3.26 5.89 4.09
N HIS A 120 3.98 6.86 3.54
CA HIS A 120 4.25 8.15 4.17
C HIS A 120 3.22 9.15 3.66
N THR A 121 2.62 9.93 4.56
CA THR A 121 1.67 11.00 4.20
C THR A 121 2.05 12.31 4.85
#